data_AF-A0A554VVQ5-F1
#
_entry.id   AF-A0A554VVQ5-F1
#
_cell.length_a   1.000
_cell.length_b   1.000
_cell.length_c   1.000
_cell.angle_alpha   90.00
_cell.angle_beta   90.00
_cell.angle_gamma   90.00
#
_symmetry.space_group_name_H-M   'P 1'
#
loop_
_entity.id
_entity.type
_entity.pdbx_description
1 polymer ?
#
loop_
_entity_poly.entity_id
_entity_poly.type
_entity_poly.pdbx_seq_one_letter_code
_entity_poly.pdbx_strand_id
1 'polypeptide(L)'
;MPTTTNWDISYPAGTEAAAVHDAIQATAESVESALNAVTAAIDWTPLTLINGYGPYVGAGGYYNGLRASKSGNFIHVSGIVKNPTTGDPKTVIAVLPVNLRPAYTVFAPVTTGNATVPRVVGNVAIGSNGNISYETGATDPTFVMLNFTIPVN
;
A
#
# COMPACT_ATOMS: atom_id res chain seq x y z
N MET A 1 39.09 33.19 2.76
CA MET A 1 37.78 33.83 2.97
C MET A 1 36.82 33.22 1.95
N PRO A 2 35.68 32.63 2.34
CA PRO A 2 34.77 32.04 1.36
C PRO A 2 34.00 33.17 0.66
N THR A 3 34.05 33.20 -0.66
CA THR A 3 33.25 34.10 -1.50
C THR A 3 31.83 33.55 -1.61
N THR A 4 30.85 34.26 -1.08
CA THR A 4 29.44 34.05 -1.40
C THR A 4 29.21 34.53 -2.83
N THR A 5 29.01 33.60 -3.76
CA THR A 5 28.51 33.92 -5.09
C THR A 5 27.04 34.29 -4.95
N ASN A 6 26.73 35.59 -4.95
CA ASN A 6 25.36 36.06 -5.14
C ASN A 6 24.99 35.82 -6.60
N TRP A 7 24.04 34.94 -6.83
CA TRP A 7 23.41 34.76 -8.13
C TRP A 7 22.33 35.84 -8.29
N ASP A 8 22.75 37.08 -8.52
CA ASP A 8 21.83 38.14 -8.88
C ASP A 8 21.32 37.89 -10.30
N ILE A 9 20.12 37.32 -10.39
CA ILE A 9 19.37 37.24 -11.64
C ILE A 9 18.91 38.66 -11.97
N SER A 10 19.60 39.31 -12.90
CA SER A 10 19.21 40.61 -13.46
C SER A 10 18.01 40.42 -14.39
N TYR A 11 16.85 40.98 -14.05
CA TYR A 11 15.71 41.10 -14.95
C TYR A 11 15.76 42.42 -15.74
N PRO A 12 15.27 42.45 -16.99
CA PRO A 12 15.13 43.70 -17.74
C PRO A 12 14.22 44.68 -16.98
N ALA A 13 14.63 45.95 -16.90
CA ALA A 13 13.84 47.00 -16.26
C ALA A 13 12.48 47.15 -16.96
N GLY A 14 11.38 47.05 -16.20
CA GLY A 14 10.02 47.19 -16.72
C GLY A 14 9.30 45.90 -17.12
N THR A 15 9.95 44.74 -17.02
CA THR A 15 9.31 43.42 -17.10
C THR A 15 9.34 42.76 -15.73
N GLU A 16 8.73 43.39 -14.73
CA GLU A 16 8.50 42.71 -13.45
C GLU A 16 7.59 41.50 -13.73
N ALA A 17 8.25 40.34 -13.76
CA ALA A 17 7.94 39.02 -13.25
C ALA A 17 6.64 38.73 -12.46
N ALA A 18 5.57 39.53 -12.58
CA ALA A 18 4.24 39.20 -12.04
C ALA A 18 3.77 37.85 -12.57
N ALA A 19 3.98 37.61 -13.87
CA ALA A 19 3.68 36.33 -14.50
C ALA A 19 4.49 35.14 -13.96
N VAL A 20 5.70 35.38 -13.40
CA VAL A 20 6.52 34.30 -12.82
C VAL A 20 6.00 33.92 -11.44
N HIS A 21 5.66 34.91 -10.61
CA HIS A 21 5.04 34.65 -9.31
C HIS A 21 3.71 33.93 -9.45
N ASP A 22 2.85 34.40 -10.35
CA ASP A 22 1.54 33.80 -10.64
C ASP A 22 1.70 32.36 -11.19
N ALA A 23 2.68 32.11 -12.06
CA ALA A 23 2.96 30.78 -12.57
C ALA A 23 3.49 29.81 -11.50
N ILE A 24 4.33 30.29 -10.58
CA ILE A 24 4.83 29.50 -9.45
C ILE A 24 3.67 29.14 -8.49
N GLN A 25 2.82 30.11 -8.16
CA GLN A 25 1.67 29.90 -7.29
C GLN A 25 0.67 28.90 -7.90
N ALA A 26 0.33 29.05 -9.18
CA ALA A 26 -0.55 28.12 -9.89
C ALA A 26 0.04 26.69 -9.94
N THR A 27 1.37 26.58 -10.04
CA THR A 27 2.05 25.27 -9.99
C THR A 27 1.96 24.67 -8.58
N ALA A 28 2.15 25.46 -7.53
CA ALA A 28 2.04 24.99 -6.15
C ALA A 28 0.63 24.47 -5.84
N GLU A 29 -0.41 25.22 -6.22
CA GLU A 29 -1.81 24.83 -6.04
C GLU A 29 -2.17 23.57 -6.85
N SER A 30 -1.63 23.44 -8.07
CA SER A 30 -1.80 22.23 -8.89
C SER A 30 -1.13 21.01 -8.25
N VAL A 31 0.08 21.17 -7.71
CA VAL A 31 0.78 20.09 -6.99
C VAL A 31 0.05 19.71 -5.72
N GLU A 32 -0.47 20.67 -4.96
CA GLU A 32 -1.25 20.41 -3.75
C GLU A 32 -2.57 19.70 -4.07
N SER A 33 -3.26 20.10 -5.14
CA SER A 33 -4.46 19.42 -5.62
C SER A 33 -4.17 17.99 -6.09
N ALA A 34 -3.08 17.78 -6.83
CA ALA A 34 -2.63 16.46 -7.25
C ALA A 34 -2.26 15.58 -6.04
N LEU A 35 -1.60 16.16 -5.03
CA LEU A 35 -1.27 15.49 -3.78
C LEU A 35 -2.54 15.11 -3.01
N ASN A 36 -3.52 16.00 -2.93
CA ASN A 36 -4.82 15.73 -2.31
C ASN A 36 -5.57 14.61 -3.04
N ALA A 37 -5.54 14.59 -4.37
CA ALA A 37 -6.14 13.52 -5.17
C ALA A 37 -5.45 12.16 -4.95
N VAL A 38 -4.12 12.14 -4.81
CA VAL A 38 -3.34 10.92 -4.52
C VAL A 38 -3.50 10.45 -3.07
N THR A 39 -3.72 11.38 -2.14
CA THR A 39 -3.90 11.08 -0.71
C THR A 39 -5.35 10.80 -0.33
N ALA A 40 -6.31 11.11 -1.20
CA ALA A 40 -7.73 10.84 -1.05
C ALA A 40 -8.05 9.34 -0.88
N ALA A 41 -9.33 9.07 -0.57
CA ALA A 41 -9.83 7.71 -0.44
C ALA A 41 -9.53 6.89 -1.70
N ILE A 42 -8.97 5.71 -1.50
CA ILE A 42 -8.70 4.75 -2.58
C ILE A 42 -9.80 3.70 -2.49
N ASP A 43 -10.57 3.53 -3.56
CA ASP A 43 -11.55 2.45 -3.63
C ASP A 43 -10.86 1.07 -3.71
N TRP A 44 -11.60 0.01 -3.46
CA TRP A 44 -11.10 -1.37 -3.41
C TRP A 44 -10.34 -1.78 -4.67
N THR A 45 -9.02 -1.66 -4.59
CA THR A 45 -8.09 -1.89 -5.69
C THR A 45 -7.44 -3.27 -5.52
N PRO A 46 -7.41 -4.11 -6.58
CA PRO A 46 -6.70 -5.38 -6.55
C PRO A 46 -5.20 -5.22 -6.28
N LEU A 47 -4.65 -6.06 -5.41
CA LEU A 47 -3.21 -6.17 -5.19
C LEU A 47 -2.64 -7.28 -6.08
N THR A 48 -1.46 -7.03 -6.65
CA THR A 48 -0.71 -8.05 -7.37
C THR A 48 -0.15 -9.07 -6.38
N LEU A 49 -0.56 -10.33 -6.55
CA LEU A 49 -0.03 -11.46 -5.79
C LEU A 49 1.33 -11.86 -6.37
N ILE A 50 2.27 -12.22 -5.51
CA ILE A 50 3.64 -12.60 -5.89
C ILE A 50 4.03 -13.93 -5.25
N ASN A 51 5.26 -14.41 -5.49
CA ASN A 51 5.80 -15.66 -4.92
C ASN A 51 4.88 -16.88 -5.09
N GLY A 52 4.14 -16.95 -6.20
CA GLY A 52 3.26 -18.08 -6.51
C GLY A 52 1.90 -18.08 -5.80
N TYR A 53 1.61 -17.09 -4.94
CA TYR A 53 0.26 -16.89 -4.43
C TYR A 53 -0.73 -16.63 -5.57
N GLY A 54 -1.94 -17.13 -5.41
CA GLY A 54 -3.00 -16.94 -6.39
C GLY A 54 -4.34 -16.56 -5.76
N PRO A 55 -5.32 -16.15 -6.57
CA PRO A 55 -6.68 -15.97 -6.08
C PRO A 55 -7.24 -17.33 -5.64
N TYR A 56 -7.89 -17.35 -4.48
CA TYR A 56 -8.68 -18.49 -4.03
C TYR A 56 -10.12 -18.35 -4.54
N VAL A 57 -10.73 -19.44 -5.01
CA VAL A 57 -12.10 -19.48 -5.53
C VAL A 57 -12.98 -20.26 -4.56
N GLY A 58 -14.15 -19.73 -4.20
CA GLY A 58 -15.12 -20.37 -3.30
C GLY A 58 -15.30 -19.71 -1.94
N ALA A 59 -14.91 -18.43 -1.79
CA ALA A 59 -14.66 -17.81 -0.49
C ALA A 59 -15.82 -17.03 0.13
N GLY A 60 -17.04 -17.57 0.14
CA GLY A 60 -18.11 -17.16 1.07
C GLY A 60 -18.34 -15.65 1.29
N GLY A 61 -18.14 -14.80 0.26
CA GLY A 61 -18.33 -13.34 0.34
C GLY A 61 -17.05 -12.47 0.37
N TYR A 62 -15.85 -13.07 0.41
CA TYR A 62 -14.57 -12.34 0.29
C TYR A 62 -14.16 -12.13 -1.17
N TYR A 63 -13.29 -11.14 -1.42
CA TYR A 63 -12.66 -10.96 -2.73
C TYR A 63 -11.76 -12.16 -3.07
N ASN A 64 -11.84 -12.62 -4.33
CA ASN A 64 -10.90 -13.61 -4.87
C ASN A 64 -9.56 -12.92 -5.15
N GLY A 65 -8.55 -13.22 -4.34
CA GLY A 65 -7.29 -12.45 -4.28
C GLY A 65 -7.35 -11.33 -3.23
N LEU A 66 -6.28 -10.55 -3.10
CA LEU A 66 -6.24 -9.43 -2.16
C LEU A 66 -6.68 -8.13 -2.82
N ARG A 67 -7.39 -7.30 -2.06
CA ARG A 67 -7.67 -5.92 -2.39
C ARG A 67 -7.33 -5.02 -1.20
N ALA A 68 -7.00 -3.77 -1.50
CA ALA A 68 -6.85 -2.74 -0.50
C ALA A 68 -7.67 -1.50 -0.87
N SER A 69 -8.17 -0.81 0.15
CA SER A 69 -8.80 0.51 0.04
C SER A 69 -8.26 1.42 1.14
N LYS A 70 -8.42 2.73 0.96
CA LYS A 70 -8.03 3.73 1.96
C LYS A 70 -9.21 4.62 2.27
N SER A 71 -9.43 4.87 3.56
CA SER A 71 -10.39 5.84 4.06
C SER A 71 -9.74 6.65 5.18
N GLY A 72 -9.51 7.94 4.93
CA GLY A 72 -8.75 8.80 5.84
C GLY A 72 -7.35 8.23 6.14
N ASN A 73 -7.05 8.04 7.42
CA ASN A 73 -5.77 7.51 7.90
C ASN A 73 -5.77 5.98 8.11
N PHE A 74 -6.70 5.27 7.47
CA PHE A 74 -6.82 3.83 7.58
C PHE A 74 -6.74 3.16 6.22
N ILE A 75 -6.07 2.02 6.18
CA ILE A 75 -6.11 1.08 5.06
C ILE A 75 -7.00 -0.08 5.49
N HIS A 76 -7.88 -0.50 4.60
CA HIS A 76 -8.58 -1.76 4.71
C HIS A 76 -7.96 -2.74 3.72
N VAL A 77 -7.61 -3.93 4.19
CA VAL A 77 -7.16 -5.04 3.34
C VAL A 77 -8.15 -6.17 3.50
N SER A 78 -8.68 -6.66 2.38
CA SER A 78 -9.65 -7.74 2.37
C SER A 78 -9.43 -8.67 1.19
N GLY A 79 -9.63 -9.96 1.43
CA GLY A 79 -9.61 -10.96 0.39
C GLY A 79 -9.06 -12.29 0.85
N ILE A 80 -9.03 -13.24 -0.07
CA ILE A 80 -8.56 -14.59 0.17
C ILE A 80 -7.61 -15.04 -0.93
N VAL A 81 -6.49 -15.62 -0.52
CA VAL A 81 -5.47 -16.14 -1.43
C VAL A 81 -5.27 -17.62 -1.20
N LYS A 82 -4.96 -18.35 -2.27
CA LYS A 82 -4.41 -19.70 -2.18
C LYS A 82 -2.90 -19.58 -2.00
N ASN A 83 -2.35 -20.45 -1.18
CA ASN A 83 -0.92 -20.55 -0.95
C ASN A 83 -0.15 -20.87 -2.24
N PRO A 84 1.13 -20.47 -2.38
CA PRO A 84 2.04 -20.97 -3.40
C PRO A 84 1.91 -22.46 -3.65
N THR A 85 1.91 -22.82 -4.93
CA THR A 85 1.92 -24.24 -5.34
C THR A 85 3.30 -24.87 -5.12
N THR A 86 4.34 -24.05 -4.97
CA THR A 86 5.73 -24.44 -4.74
C THR A 86 6.43 -23.39 -3.87
N GLY A 87 7.22 -23.81 -2.89
CA GLY A 87 8.03 -22.90 -2.05
C GLY A 87 7.53 -22.77 -0.61
N ASP A 88 8.22 -21.96 0.20
CA ASP A 88 7.85 -21.70 1.59
C ASP A 88 6.58 -20.83 1.65
N PRO A 89 5.50 -21.27 2.33
CA PRO A 89 4.34 -20.42 2.58
C PRO A 89 4.69 -19.14 3.35
N LYS A 90 5.82 -19.06 4.06
CA LYS A 90 6.25 -17.86 4.79
C LYS A 90 6.99 -16.86 3.89
N THR A 91 6.33 -16.46 2.82
CA THR A 91 6.87 -15.49 1.86
C THR A 91 5.94 -14.28 1.73
N VAL A 92 6.40 -13.28 0.99
CA VAL A 92 5.58 -12.09 0.69
C VAL A 92 4.42 -12.53 -0.21
N ILE A 93 3.20 -12.25 0.20
CA ILE A 93 1.94 -12.54 -0.51
C ILE A 93 1.72 -11.49 -1.61
N ALA A 94 1.84 -10.21 -1.25
CA ALA A 94 1.58 -9.05 -2.10
C ALA A 94 2.31 -7.82 -1.56
N VAL A 95 2.33 -6.75 -2.35
CA VAL A 95 2.94 -5.47 -1.95
C VAL A 95 1.89 -4.37 -2.04
N LEU A 96 1.76 -3.58 -0.97
CA LEU A 96 0.93 -2.39 -0.94
C LEU A 96 1.56 -1.28 -1.82
N PRO A 97 0.75 -0.62 -2.67
CA PRO A 97 1.14 0.62 -3.35
C PRO A 97 1.72 1.65 -2.38
N VAL A 98 2.61 2.51 -2.85
CA VAL A 98 3.36 3.46 -2.00
C VAL A 98 2.46 4.33 -1.12
N ASN A 99 1.29 4.73 -1.61
CA ASN A 99 0.30 5.54 -0.90
C ASN A 99 -0.58 4.74 0.09
N LEU A 100 -0.38 3.42 0.17
CA LEU A 100 -1.04 2.47 1.07
C LEU A 100 -0.03 1.77 1.98
N ARG A 101 1.16 2.33 2.20
CA ARG A 101 2.15 1.70 3.10
C ARG A 101 2.00 2.25 4.52
N PRO A 102 1.97 1.40 5.55
CA PRO A 102 1.95 1.89 6.92
C PRO A 102 3.30 2.52 7.29
N ALA A 103 3.30 3.45 8.25
CA ALA A 103 4.53 4.08 8.75
C ALA A 103 5.49 3.08 9.42
N TYR A 104 4.96 2.03 10.03
CA TYR A 104 5.71 1.00 10.76
C TYR A 104 5.17 -0.39 10.44
N THR A 105 5.94 -1.43 10.79
CA THR A 105 5.50 -2.82 10.59
C THR A 105 4.30 -3.11 11.49
N VAL A 106 3.21 -3.61 10.89
CA VAL A 106 2.00 -4.02 11.60
C VAL A 106 1.81 -5.53 11.49
N PHE A 107 1.40 -6.17 12.58
CA PHE A 107 0.99 -7.57 12.55
C PHE A 107 -0.54 -7.63 12.58
N ALA A 108 -1.15 -8.30 11.62
CA ALA A 108 -2.60 -8.43 11.52
C ALA A 108 -3.01 -9.91 11.58
N PRO A 109 -4.08 -10.24 12.32
CA PRO A 109 -4.58 -11.60 12.39
C PRO A 109 -5.16 -12.02 11.04
N VAL A 110 -4.96 -13.28 10.69
CA VAL A 110 -5.53 -13.91 9.50
C VAL A 110 -6.19 -15.22 9.88
N THR A 111 -7.16 -15.64 9.07
CA THR A 111 -7.68 -17.01 9.15
C THR A 111 -7.05 -17.83 8.05
N THR A 112 -6.50 -18.97 8.42
CA THR A 112 -5.93 -19.95 7.50
C THR A 112 -6.62 -21.28 7.68
N GLY A 113 -6.44 -22.20 6.74
CA GLY A 113 -6.89 -23.57 6.88
C GLY A 113 -6.20 -24.45 5.88
N ASN A 114 -6.22 -25.75 6.14
CA ASN A 114 -5.79 -26.79 5.21
C ASN A 114 -6.79 -27.95 5.23
N ALA A 115 -6.50 -29.04 4.51
CA ALA A 115 -7.40 -30.19 4.42
C ALA A 115 -7.65 -30.90 5.77
N THR A 116 -6.72 -30.80 6.71
CA THR A 116 -6.77 -31.49 8.02
C THR A 116 -7.36 -30.60 9.11
N VAL A 117 -7.01 -29.31 9.10
CA VAL A 117 -7.47 -28.31 10.07
C VAL A 117 -8.10 -27.16 9.28
N PRO A 118 -9.44 -27.13 9.17
CA PRO A 118 -10.12 -26.19 8.27
C PRO A 118 -10.05 -24.73 8.74
N ARG A 119 -9.64 -24.49 9.99
CA ARG A 119 -9.53 -23.14 10.55
C ARG A 119 -8.43 -23.05 11.60
N VAL A 120 -7.42 -22.23 11.33
CA VAL A 120 -6.31 -21.85 12.22
C VAL A 120 -6.15 -20.34 12.16
N VAL A 121 -6.09 -19.69 13.32
CA VAL A 121 -5.77 -18.27 13.39
C VAL A 121 -4.26 -18.11 13.30
N GLY A 122 -3.83 -17.26 12.38
CA GLY A 122 -2.43 -16.94 12.11
C GLY A 122 -2.21 -15.43 12.08
N ASN A 123 -1.04 -15.00 11.63
CA ASN A 123 -0.72 -13.60 11.43
C ASN A 123 -0.01 -13.35 10.10
N VAL A 124 -0.21 -12.15 9.57
CA VAL A 124 0.66 -11.56 8.53
C VAL A 124 1.41 -10.37 9.10
N ALA A 125 2.61 -10.12 8.59
CA ALA A 125 3.34 -8.88 8.79
C ALA A 125 3.14 -7.97 7.59
N ILE A 126 2.80 -6.70 7.84
CA ILE A 126 2.74 -5.64 6.85
C ILE A 126 3.88 -4.68 7.14
N GLY A 127 4.97 -4.79 6.38
CA GLY A 127 6.13 -3.91 6.55
C GLY A 127 5.86 -2.48 6.10
N SER A 128 6.66 -1.52 6.59
CA SER A 128 6.61 -0.13 6.11
C SER A 128 7.01 0.03 4.64
N ASN A 129 7.64 -0.98 4.06
CA ASN A 129 7.89 -1.10 2.62
C ASN A 129 6.66 -1.58 1.82
N GLY A 130 5.55 -1.89 2.50
CA GLY A 130 4.31 -2.38 1.91
C GLY A 130 4.22 -3.91 1.75
N ASN A 131 5.25 -4.67 2.08
CA ASN A 131 5.20 -6.12 1.93
C ASN A 131 4.21 -6.73 2.93
N ILE A 132 3.24 -7.50 2.42
CA ILE A 132 2.36 -8.33 3.23
C ILE A 132 2.93 -9.74 3.21
N SER A 133 3.45 -10.23 4.34
CA SER A 133 4.13 -11.53 4.44
C SER A 133 3.38 -12.45 5.39
N TYR A 134 3.24 -13.72 5.03
CA TYR A 134 2.67 -14.72 5.93
C TYR A 134 3.69 -15.15 6.98
N GLU A 135 3.32 -15.11 8.26
CA GLU A 135 4.25 -15.39 9.36
C GLU A 135 3.90 -16.71 10.07
N THR A 136 2.65 -16.82 10.50
CA THR A 136 2.15 -17.93 11.33
C THR A 136 0.73 -18.32 10.92
N GLY A 137 0.33 -19.55 11.24
CA GLY A 137 -1.00 -20.10 10.97
C GLY A 137 -0.90 -21.59 10.65
N ALA A 138 -1.81 -22.11 9.82
CA ALA A 138 -1.76 -23.48 9.34
C ALA A 138 -0.44 -23.77 8.60
N THR A 139 0.12 -24.97 8.79
CA THR A 139 1.17 -25.52 7.92
C THR A 139 0.55 -25.84 6.57
N ASP A 140 1.21 -25.43 5.48
CA ASP A 140 0.73 -25.59 4.10
C ASP A 140 -0.74 -25.20 3.92
N PRO A 141 -1.09 -23.93 4.18
CA PRO A 141 -2.47 -23.49 4.10
C PRO A 141 -3.01 -23.72 2.68
N THR A 142 -4.24 -24.19 2.54
CA THR A 142 -4.95 -24.16 1.24
C THR A 142 -5.49 -22.76 0.96
N PHE A 143 -5.72 -21.97 2.00
CA PHE A 143 -6.10 -20.56 1.90
C PHE A 143 -5.53 -19.71 3.05
N VAL A 144 -5.36 -18.42 2.76
CA VAL A 144 -5.12 -17.36 3.75
C VAL A 144 -6.15 -16.27 3.51
N MET A 145 -6.98 -16.00 4.52
CA MET A 145 -8.05 -15.02 4.50
C MET A 145 -7.66 -13.80 5.33
N LEU A 146 -7.65 -12.64 4.69
CA LEU A 146 -7.28 -11.36 5.25
C LEU A 146 -8.52 -10.48 5.28
N ASN A 147 -8.80 -9.88 6.44
CA ASN A 147 -9.82 -8.85 6.59
C ASN A 147 -9.47 -8.00 7.81
N PHE A 148 -8.77 -6.91 7.58
CA PHE A 148 -8.28 -6.06 8.66
C PHE A 148 -8.20 -4.60 8.23
N THR A 149 -8.13 -3.75 9.25
CA THR A 149 -7.91 -2.32 9.12
C THR A 149 -6.63 -1.96 9.85
N ILE A 150 -5.74 -1.21 9.20
CA ILE A 150 -4.50 -0.73 9.82
C ILE A 150 -4.37 0.78 9.65
N PRO A 151 -3.78 1.50 10.64
CA PRO A 151 -3.45 2.91 10.48
C PRO A 151 -2.27 3.09 9.50
N VAL A 152 -2.27 4.20 8.76
CA VAL A 152 -1.15 4.58 7.88
C VAL A 152 -0.13 5.52 8.51
N ASN A 153 -0.51 6.19 9.60
CA ASN A 153 0.30 7.21 10.28
C ASN A 153 0.80 6.70 11.63
#